data_AF-A0A120IEE5-F1
#
_entry.id   AF-A0A120IEE5-F1
#
_cell.length_a   1.000
_cell.length_b   1.000
_cell.length_c   1.000
_cell.angle_alpha   90.00
_cell.angle_beta   90.00
_cell.angle_gamma   90.00
#
_symmetry.space_group_name_H-M   'P 1'
#
loop_
_entity.id
_entity.type
_entity.pdbx_description
1 polymer ?
#
loop_
_entity_poly.entity_id
_entity_poly.type
_entity_poly.pdbx_seq_one_letter_code
_entity_poly.pdbx_strand_id
1 'polypeptide(L)'
;MFHIFTSKSLIQIGLKVWIQQIIYKQSSILTTTQYLIIVNKNLYYEKIILIFSILIVSFTCKAQDNTINYNELTINDINFLGNNVSLVIQHLGQPNTIEEYYFEMQDVMSQKYKYNDIIFTVINNRTYSFEIIGSNYTFTSNNINVGDNINKLQPIYPLSFTSKSSDALSLDFVDMDRFIIISFNSINNIIDKIETYSY
;
A
#
# COMPACT_ATOMS: atom_id res chain seq x y z
N MET A 1 -85.60 10.71 -48.81
CA MET A 1 -84.74 11.83 -49.27
C MET A 1 -83.29 11.44 -48.97
N PHE A 2 -82.63 10.74 -49.89
CA PHE A 2 -81.22 10.35 -49.75
C PHE A 2 -80.37 11.58 -50.01
N HIS A 3 -79.76 12.15 -48.96
CA HIS A 3 -78.73 13.17 -49.13
C HIS A 3 -77.48 12.51 -49.72
N ILE A 4 -77.24 12.76 -51.00
CA ILE A 4 -76.00 12.41 -51.69
C ILE A 4 -74.88 13.22 -51.01
N PHE A 5 -74.04 12.55 -50.24
CA PHE A 5 -72.76 13.12 -49.81
C PHE A 5 -71.96 13.44 -51.07
N THR A 6 -71.71 14.72 -51.32
CA THR A 6 -70.94 15.15 -52.50
C THR A 6 -69.48 14.73 -52.32
N SER A 7 -68.82 14.37 -53.42
CA SER A 7 -67.43 13.86 -53.43
C SER A 7 -66.45 14.76 -52.66
N LYS A 8 -66.71 16.07 -52.58
CA LYS A 8 -65.92 17.04 -51.81
C LYS A 8 -65.93 16.78 -50.30
N SER A 9 -67.04 16.34 -49.70
CA SER A 9 -67.10 16.11 -48.25
C SER A 9 -66.34 14.84 -47.84
N LEU A 10 -66.40 13.79 -48.67
CA LEU A 10 -65.67 12.54 -48.45
C LEU A 10 -64.15 12.75 -48.57
N ILE A 11 -63.71 13.55 -49.54
CA ILE A 11 -62.29 13.94 -49.68
C ILE A 11 -61.83 14.74 -48.45
N GLN A 12 -62.65 15.65 -47.94
CA GLN A 12 -62.29 16.49 -46.79
C GLN A 12 -62.18 15.67 -45.49
N ILE A 13 -63.05 14.67 -45.30
CA ILE A 13 -62.98 13.73 -44.16
C ILE A 13 -61.74 12.84 -44.27
N GLY A 14 -61.49 12.27 -45.46
CA GLY A 14 -60.31 11.44 -45.71
C GLY A 14 -58.99 12.19 -45.46
N LEU A 15 -58.90 13.46 -45.90
CA LEU A 15 -57.74 14.31 -45.65
C LEU A 15 -57.55 14.58 -44.14
N LYS A 16 -58.64 14.81 -43.41
CA LYS A 16 -58.59 15.05 -41.95
C LYS A 16 -58.09 13.84 -41.17
N VAL A 17 -58.58 12.65 -41.53
CA VAL A 17 -58.14 11.38 -40.92
C VAL A 17 -56.67 11.10 -41.23
N TRP A 18 -56.24 11.32 -42.47
CA TRP A 18 -54.85 11.14 -42.88
C TRP A 18 -53.90 12.10 -42.15
N ILE A 19 -54.27 13.38 -42.00
CA ILE A 19 -53.50 14.37 -41.23
C ILE A 19 -53.41 13.96 -39.75
N GLN A 20 -54.50 13.50 -39.13
CA GLN A 20 -54.46 13.02 -37.74
C GLN A 20 -53.54 11.81 -37.55
N GLN A 21 -53.54 10.87 -38.49
CA GLN A 21 -52.64 9.71 -38.45
C GLN A 21 -51.17 10.12 -38.56
N ILE A 22 -50.84 11.11 -39.39
CA ILE A 22 -49.48 11.66 -39.50
C ILE A 22 -49.05 12.33 -38.20
N ILE A 23 -49.90 13.19 -37.63
CA ILE A 23 -49.60 13.89 -36.38
C ILE A 23 -49.38 12.89 -35.24
N TYR A 24 -50.22 11.86 -35.14
CA TYR A 24 -50.09 10.80 -34.14
C TYR A 24 -48.76 10.03 -34.30
N LYS A 25 -48.44 9.61 -35.54
CA LYS A 25 -47.19 8.91 -35.84
C LYS A 25 -45.97 9.77 -35.50
N GLN A 26 -45.98 11.06 -35.86
CA GLN A 26 -44.87 11.96 -35.58
C GLN A 26 -44.69 12.22 -34.08
N SER A 27 -45.79 12.39 -33.34
CA SER A 27 -45.79 12.51 -31.87
C SER A 27 -45.20 11.27 -31.19
N SER A 28 -45.61 10.07 -31.62
CA SER A 28 -45.08 8.80 -31.08
C SER A 28 -43.58 8.59 -31.32
N ILE A 29 -43.05 9.08 -32.44
CA ILE A 29 -41.61 9.00 -32.76
C ILE A 29 -40.82 9.95 -31.88
N LEU A 30 -41.33 11.17 -31.64
CA LEU A 30 -40.72 12.15 -30.75
C LEU A 30 -40.62 11.63 -29.31
N THR A 31 -41.69 11.03 -28.77
CA THR A 31 -41.68 10.47 -27.41
C THR A 31 -40.74 9.28 -27.26
N THR A 32 -40.68 8.40 -28.26
CA THR A 32 -39.75 7.26 -28.28
C THR A 32 -38.29 7.71 -28.33
N THR A 33 -37.99 8.75 -29.12
CA THR A 33 -36.64 9.32 -29.23
C THR A 33 -36.20 9.97 -27.93
N GLN A 34 -37.09 10.74 -27.27
CA GLN A 34 -36.82 11.33 -25.97
C GLN A 34 -36.57 10.27 -24.89
N TYR A 35 -37.35 9.20 -24.88
CA TYR A 35 -37.16 8.07 -23.96
C TYR A 35 -35.79 7.39 -24.15
N LEU A 36 -35.41 7.10 -25.40
CA LEU A 36 -34.09 6.53 -25.73
C LEU A 36 -32.92 7.42 -25.29
N ILE A 37 -33.04 8.74 -25.43
CA ILE A 37 -32.02 9.70 -24.97
C ILE A 37 -31.88 9.66 -23.45
N ILE A 38 -33.00 9.62 -22.70
CA ILE A 38 -33.00 9.54 -21.23
C ILE A 38 -32.36 8.23 -20.75
N VAL A 39 -32.74 7.09 -21.34
CA VAL A 39 -32.19 5.78 -20.99
C VAL A 39 -30.68 5.73 -21.26
N ASN A 40 -30.22 6.20 -22.41
CA ASN A 40 -28.79 6.24 -22.74
C ASN A 40 -27.98 7.18 -21.81
N LYS A 41 -28.57 8.30 -21.39
CA LYS A 41 -27.94 9.23 -20.43
C LYS A 41 -27.81 8.59 -19.05
N ASN A 42 -28.81 7.85 -18.58
CA ASN A 42 -28.74 7.10 -17.31
C ASN A 42 -27.67 6.00 -17.37
N LEU A 43 -27.62 5.23 -18.45
CA LEU A 43 -26.58 4.21 -18.67
C LEU A 43 -25.16 4.80 -18.68
N TYR A 44 -25.00 6.04 -19.17
CA TYR A 44 -23.71 6.74 -19.15
C TYR A 44 -23.29 7.14 -17.72
N TYR A 45 -24.21 7.66 -16.90
CA TYR A 45 -23.92 8.00 -15.51
C TYR A 45 -23.62 6.76 -14.64
N GLU A 46 -24.36 5.66 -14.84
CA GLU A 46 -24.09 4.39 -14.15
C GLU A 46 -22.67 3.88 -14.44
N LYS A 47 -22.22 3.98 -15.71
CA LYS A 47 -20.85 3.63 -16.10
C LYS A 47 -19.80 4.54 -15.44
N ILE A 48 -20.06 5.85 -15.33
CA ILE A 48 -19.14 6.78 -14.66
C ILE A 48 -19.02 6.47 -13.17
N ILE A 49 -20.15 6.21 -12.49
CA ILE A 49 -20.17 5.87 -11.06
C ILE A 49 -19.38 4.57 -10.81
N LEU A 50 -19.54 3.56 -11.67
CA LEU A 50 -18.80 2.31 -11.61
C LEU A 50 -17.28 2.52 -11.78
N ILE A 51 -16.86 3.34 -12.74
CA ILE A 51 -15.43 3.64 -12.95
C ILE A 51 -14.85 4.37 -11.74
N PHE A 52 -15.59 5.32 -11.16
CA PHE A 52 -15.16 6.08 -10.00
C PHE A 52 -15.05 5.22 -8.74
N SER A 53 -15.98 4.27 -8.54
CA SER A 53 -15.92 3.34 -7.40
C SER A 53 -14.76 2.35 -7.52
N ILE A 54 -14.45 1.84 -8.72
CA ILE A 54 -13.28 0.98 -8.97
C ILE A 54 -11.97 1.75 -8.68
N LEU A 55 -11.88 3.02 -9.10
CA LEU A 55 -10.72 3.87 -8.82
C LEU A 55 -10.52 4.10 -7.31
N ILE A 56 -11.59 4.37 -6.56
CA ILE A 56 -11.52 4.55 -5.10
C ILE A 56 -11.03 3.27 -4.41
N VAL A 57 -11.57 2.10 -4.77
CA VAL A 57 -11.15 0.82 -4.18
C VAL A 57 -9.67 0.52 -4.46
N SER A 58 -9.18 0.94 -5.62
CA SER A 58 -7.77 0.78 -6.01
C SER A 58 -6.82 1.64 -5.16
N PHE A 59 -7.25 2.83 -4.71
CA PHE A 59 -6.47 3.67 -3.79
C PHE A 59 -6.52 3.20 -2.34
N THR A 60 -7.56 2.47 -1.93
CA THR A 60 -7.68 1.92 -0.58
C THR A 60 -7.00 0.56 -0.42
N CYS A 61 -6.68 -0.11 -1.52
CA CYS A 61 -5.96 -1.38 -1.51
C CYS A 61 -4.44 -1.15 -1.55
N LYS A 62 -3.89 -0.44 -0.56
CA LYS A 62 -2.48 -0.64 -0.24
C LYS A 62 -2.37 -2.04 0.35
N ALA A 63 -1.60 -2.92 -0.29
CA ALA A 63 -1.21 -4.18 0.30
C ALA A 63 -0.68 -3.89 1.72
N GLN A 64 -1.24 -4.62 2.67
CA GLN A 64 -1.13 -4.33 4.08
C GLN A 64 0.12 -5.06 4.59
N ASP A 65 1.27 -4.39 4.56
CA ASP A 65 2.53 -5.03 4.94
C ASP A 65 2.86 -4.74 6.41
N ASN A 66 2.69 -5.76 7.25
CA ASN A 66 3.46 -5.92 8.49
C ASN A 66 4.81 -6.60 8.23
N THR A 67 5.20 -6.70 6.96
CA THR A 67 6.33 -7.50 6.52
C THR A 67 7.38 -6.66 5.81
N ILE A 68 8.59 -7.20 5.78
CA ILE A 68 9.74 -6.65 5.04
C ILE A 68 10.42 -7.79 4.28
N ASN A 69 10.89 -7.54 3.06
CA ASN A 69 11.68 -8.52 2.33
C ASN A 69 13.15 -8.43 2.73
N TYR A 70 13.89 -9.55 2.69
CA TYR A 70 15.33 -9.55 2.94
C TYR A 70 16.10 -8.54 2.08
N ASN A 71 15.66 -8.27 0.85
CA ASN A 71 16.33 -7.31 -0.04
C ASN A 71 16.14 -5.84 0.39
N GLU A 72 15.15 -5.55 1.24
CA GLU A 72 14.88 -4.22 1.77
C GLU A 72 15.60 -3.98 3.11
N LEU A 73 16.19 -5.03 3.68
CA LEU A 73 17.03 -4.99 4.87
C LEU A 73 18.40 -4.40 4.53
N THR A 74 18.51 -3.08 4.62
CA THR A 74 19.77 -2.37 4.41
C THR A 74 20.10 -1.46 5.59
N ILE A 75 21.39 -1.23 5.77
CA ILE A 75 21.94 -0.21 6.66
C ILE A 75 22.85 0.64 5.80
N ASN A 76 22.52 1.93 5.66
CA ASN A 76 23.16 2.84 4.70
C ASN A 76 23.21 2.21 3.30
N ASP A 77 22.07 1.71 2.82
CA ASP A 77 21.90 1.06 1.50
C ASP A 77 22.66 -0.26 1.29
N ILE A 78 23.25 -0.84 2.34
CA ILE A 78 24.00 -2.10 2.27
C ILE A 78 23.31 -3.17 3.11
N ASN A 79 23.05 -4.34 2.51
CA ASN A 79 22.57 -5.50 3.26
C ASN A 79 23.76 -6.21 3.92
N PHE A 80 23.93 -5.97 5.22
CA PHE A 80 24.98 -6.66 5.97
C PHE A 80 24.56 -8.05 6.43
N LEU A 81 23.29 -8.34 6.68
CA LEU A 81 22.84 -9.56 7.38
C LEU A 81 23.14 -10.83 6.58
N GLY A 82 23.75 -11.84 7.22
CA GLY A 82 24.12 -13.11 6.59
C GLY A 82 25.35 -13.02 5.67
N ASN A 83 25.86 -11.81 5.41
CA ASN A 83 27.08 -11.58 4.64
C ASN A 83 28.33 -11.71 5.50
N ASN A 84 29.48 -11.85 4.84
CA ASN A 84 30.76 -11.97 5.52
C ASN A 84 31.08 -10.67 6.28
N VAL A 85 31.60 -10.78 7.50
CA VAL A 85 31.98 -9.64 8.36
C VAL A 85 33.00 -8.71 7.69
N SER A 86 33.80 -9.20 6.73
CA SER A 86 34.67 -8.35 5.90
C SER A 86 33.90 -7.25 5.16
N LEU A 87 32.62 -7.45 4.81
CA LEU A 87 31.78 -6.42 4.20
C LEU A 87 31.51 -5.27 5.17
N VAL A 88 31.27 -5.58 6.44
CA VAL A 88 31.12 -4.59 7.53
C VAL A 88 32.41 -3.80 7.67
N ILE A 89 33.55 -4.48 7.79
CA ILE A 89 34.87 -3.86 7.94
C ILE A 89 35.22 -2.96 6.74
N GLN A 90 34.87 -3.38 5.53
CA GLN A 90 35.11 -2.61 4.32
C GLN A 90 34.35 -1.28 4.30
N HIS A 91 33.12 -1.25 4.80
CA HIS A 91 32.23 -0.07 4.70
C HIS A 91 32.24 0.80 5.95
N LEU A 92 32.50 0.22 7.12
CA LEU A 92 32.45 0.91 8.41
C LEU A 92 33.83 1.05 9.06
N GLY A 93 34.87 0.45 8.47
CA GLY A 93 36.21 0.39 9.05
C GLY A 93 36.31 -0.65 10.16
N GLN A 94 37.41 -0.58 10.92
CA GLN A 94 37.61 -1.46 12.06
C GLN A 94 36.62 -1.12 13.18
N PRO A 95 36.04 -2.12 13.87
CA PRO A 95 35.21 -1.88 15.05
C PRO A 95 36.06 -1.26 16.17
N ASN A 96 35.41 -0.51 17.07
CA ASN A 96 36.05 0.04 18.25
C ASN A 96 36.51 -1.08 19.19
N THR A 97 35.66 -2.09 19.37
CA THR A 97 35.97 -3.30 20.15
C THR A 97 35.36 -4.53 19.51
N ILE A 98 36.01 -5.67 19.74
CA ILE A 98 35.48 -7.00 19.44
C ILE A 98 35.42 -7.75 20.77
N GLU A 99 34.24 -8.20 21.14
CA GLU A 99 34.00 -8.93 22.39
C GLU A 99 33.52 -10.34 22.09
N GLU A 100 34.13 -11.34 22.72
CA GLU A 100 33.60 -12.70 22.67
C GLU A 100 32.32 -12.79 23.51
N TYR A 101 31.33 -13.47 22.95
CA TYR A 101 30.03 -13.66 23.59
C TYR A 101 29.52 -15.06 23.30
N TYR A 102 29.17 -15.81 24.35
CA TYR A 102 28.48 -17.08 24.18
C TYR A 102 27.02 -16.82 23.78
N PHE A 103 26.67 -17.20 22.55
CA PHE A 103 25.35 -16.98 21.98
C PHE A 103 24.45 -18.18 22.31
N GLU A 104 23.78 -18.09 23.47
CA GLU A 104 22.99 -19.18 24.07
C GLU A 104 21.97 -19.80 23.11
N MET A 105 21.31 -18.99 22.28
CA MET A 105 20.27 -19.45 21.36
C MET A 105 20.77 -20.48 20.32
N GLN A 106 22.07 -20.49 20.01
CA GLN A 106 22.65 -21.42 19.04
C GLN A 106 23.70 -22.34 19.66
N ASP A 107 23.97 -22.23 20.96
CA ASP A 107 25.05 -22.96 21.64
C ASP A 107 26.42 -22.80 20.93
N VAL A 108 26.75 -21.55 20.53
CA VAL A 108 28.01 -21.25 19.85
C VAL A 108 28.70 -20.02 20.43
N MET A 109 30.02 -20.00 20.30
CA MET A 109 30.79 -18.77 20.50
C MET A 109 30.54 -17.80 19.34
N SER A 110 30.25 -16.57 19.69
CA SER A 110 30.04 -15.45 18.78
C SER A 110 30.96 -14.29 19.14
N GLN A 111 31.00 -13.30 18.26
CA GLN A 111 31.73 -12.06 18.47
C GLN A 111 30.81 -10.86 18.29
N LYS A 112 30.84 -9.92 19.22
CA LYS A 112 30.17 -8.61 19.09
C LYS A 112 31.16 -7.58 18.56
N TYR A 113 30.93 -7.13 17.34
CA TYR A 113 31.69 -6.06 16.69
C TYR A 113 30.99 -4.74 17.01
N LYS A 114 31.58 -3.96 17.92
CA LYS A 114 30.98 -2.72 18.42
C LYS A 114 31.56 -1.50 17.71
N TYR A 115 30.68 -0.70 17.12
CA TYR A 115 30.95 0.64 16.63
C TYR A 115 30.22 1.65 17.54
N ASN A 116 30.30 2.95 17.25
CA ASN A 116 29.69 3.97 18.12
C ASN A 116 28.17 3.79 18.29
N ASP A 117 27.46 3.54 17.18
CA ASP A 117 25.99 3.56 17.16
C ASP A 117 25.36 2.30 16.57
N ILE A 118 26.19 1.27 16.33
CA ILE A 118 25.76 -0.02 15.80
C ILE A 118 26.62 -1.15 16.36
N ILE A 119 25.97 -2.28 16.62
CA ILE A 119 26.62 -3.52 17.05
C ILE A 119 26.22 -4.62 16.07
N PHE A 120 27.20 -5.40 15.62
CA PHE A 120 26.96 -6.62 14.86
C PHE A 120 27.33 -7.84 15.70
N THR A 121 26.42 -8.83 15.78
CA THR A 121 26.76 -10.16 16.28
C THR A 121 27.24 -10.99 15.10
N VAL A 122 28.41 -11.61 15.24
CA VAL A 122 29.09 -12.37 14.19
C VAL A 122 29.26 -13.82 14.62
N ILE A 123 28.86 -14.75 13.76
CA ILE A 123 29.00 -16.20 13.94
C ILE A 123 29.63 -16.74 12.65
N ASN A 124 30.68 -17.55 12.75
CA ASN A 124 31.38 -18.14 11.61
C ASN A 124 31.77 -17.12 10.52
N ASN A 125 32.30 -15.96 10.93
CA ASN A 125 32.67 -14.82 10.07
C ASN A 125 31.50 -14.22 9.26
N ARG A 126 30.24 -14.46 9.67
CA ARG A 126 29.05 -13.88 9.05
C ARG A 126 28.27 -13.10 10.09
N THR A 127 27.69 -11.99 9.66
CA THR A 127 26.76 -11.21 10.49
C THR A 127 25.49 -12.02 10.74
N TYR A 128 25.22 -12.28 12.01
CA TYR A 128 24.04 -13.01 12.43
C TYR A 128 22.90 -12.07 12.84
N SER A 129 23.21 -10.95 13.49
CA SER A 129 22.25 -9.93 13.87
C SER A 129 22.91 -8.57 13.97
N PHE A 130 22.10 -7.51 14.00
CA PHE A 130 22.57 -6.17 14.30
C PHE A 130 21.64 -5.45 15.28
N GLU A 131 22.19 -4.41 15.90
CA GLU A 131 21.50 -3.48 16.79
C GLU A 131 21.98 -2.07 16.46
N ILE A 132 21.08 -1.20 15.97
CA ILE A 132 21.33 0.23 15.72
C ILE A 132 20.77 0.99 16.91
N ILE A 133 21.62 1.75 17.61
CA ILE A 133 21.30 2.47 18.84
C ILE A 133 21.46 4.00 18.72
N GLY A 134 22.00 4.47 17.60
CA GLY A 134 22.21 5.91 17.37
C GLY A 134 21.91 6.33 15.95
N SER A 135 21.83 7.65 15.74
CA SER A 135 21.27 8.27 14.54
C SER A 135 22.22 8.33 13.34
N ASN A 136 23.41 7.72 13.44
CA ASN A 136 24.43 7.75 12.37
C ASN A 136 24.19 6.71 11.26
N TYR A 137 23.19 5.85 11.44
CA TYR A 137 22.87 4.79 10.50
C TYR A 137 21.40 4.87 10.09
N THR A 138 21.17 4.69 8.80
CA THR A 138 19.84 4.65 8.21
C THR A 138 19.45 3.22 7.89
N PHE A 139 18.34 2.79 8.46
CA PHE A 139 17.76 1.47 8.30
C PHE A 139 16.71 1.46 7.17
N THR A 140 16.81 0.48 6.28
CA THR A 140 15.95 0.15 5.12
C THR A 140 15.87 1.16 3.98
N SER A 141 15.23 0.76 2.88
CA SER A 141 14.88 1.59 1.71
C SER A 141 13.86 2.71 1.99
N ASN A 142 13.38 2.87 3.23
CA ASN A 142 12.42 3.90 3.64
C ASN A 142 12.99 4.95 4.61
N ASN A 143 14.33 5.02 4.73
CA ASN A 143 15.04 6.01 5.54
C ASN A 143 14.60 6.07 7.01
N ILE A 144 14.54 4.92 7.68
CA ILE A 144 14.17 4.85 9.10
C ILE A 144 15.43 5.06 9.93
N ASN A 145 15.41 5.99 10.88
CA ASN A 145 16.57 6.27 11.73
C ASN A 145 16.21 6.21 13.22
N VAL A 146 17.18 5.86 14.05
CA VAL A 146 17.10 6.18 15.47
C VAL A 146 17.03 7.69 15.63
N GLY A 147 16.11 8.17 16.47
CA GLY A 147 15.76 9.58 16.61
C GLY A 147 14.53 10.03 15.81
N ASP A 148 14.07 9.23 14.83
CA ASP A 148 12.81 9.53 14.12
C ASP A 148 11.60 9.36 15.05
N ASN A 149 10.51 10.07 14.75
CA ASN A 149 9.22 9.81 15.40
C ASN A 149 8.57 8.56 14.81
N ILE A 150 8.14 7.61 15.67
CA ILE A 150 7.54 6.34 15.24
C ILE A 150 6.29 6.52 14.37
N ASN A 151 5.56 7.64 14.51
CA ASN A 151 4.38 7.94 13.69
C ASN A 151 4.69 8.02 12.18
N LYS A 152 5.95 8.27 11.80
CA LYS A 152 6.42 8.19 10.41
C LYS A 152 6.20 6.81 9.80
N LEU A 153 6.16 5.75 10.62
CA LEU A 153 5.97 4.37 10.15
C LEU A 153 4.50 4.04 9.90
N GLN A 154 3.54 4.82 10.40
CA GLN A 154 2.11 4.56 10.19
C GLN A 154 1.71 4.45 8.71
N PRO A 155 2.11 5.37 7.80
CA PRO A 155 1.78 5.24 6.38
C PRO A 155 2.60 4.18 5.63
N ILE A 156 3.65 3.63 6.25
CA ILE A 156 4.59 2.65 5.66
C ILE A 156 4.15 1.22 6.05
N TYR A 157 3.95 0.99 7.35
CA TYR A 157 3.58 -0.31 7.93
C TYR A 157 2.30 -0.18 8.80
N PRO A 158 1.13 0.09 8.20
CA PRO A 158 -0.08 0.44 8.93
C PRO A 158 -0.60 -0.67 9.87
N LEU A 159 -0.41 -1.94 9.49
CA LEU A 159 -0.80 -3.08 10.33
C LEU A 159 0.10 -3.18 11.57
N SER A 160 1.42 -3.28 11.36
CA SER A 160 2.39 -3.30 12.47
C SER A 160 2.24 -2.09 13.38
N PHE A 161 1.98 -0.91 12.81
CA PHE A 161 1.78 0.29 13.59
C PHE A 161 0.52 0.26 14.46
N THR A 162 -0.52 -0.44 14.02
CA THR A 162 -1.76 -0.62 14.78
C THR A 162 -1.61 -1.71 15.84
N SER A 163 -0.84 -2.77 15.56
CA SER A 163 -0.62 -3.91 16.45
C SER A 163 0.61 -3.80 17.36
N LYS A 164 1.38 -2.70 17.27
CA LYS A 164 2.58 -2.45 18.09
C LYS A 164 2.28 -2.48 19.60
N SER A 165 3.28 -2.81 20.41
CA SER A 165 3.21 -2.62 21.86
C SER A 165 3.30 -1.13 22.22
N SER A 166 3.31 -0.82 23.53
CA SER A 166 3.50 0.53 24.01
C SER A 166 4.84 1.17 23.62
N ASP A 167 5.84 0.35 23.29
CA ASP A 167 7.26 0.71 23.20
C ASP A 167 8.00 0.01 22.05
N ALA A 168 7.35 -0.84 21.26
CA ALA A 168 7.99 -1.57 20.18
C ALA A 168 7.03 -1.89 19.04
N LEU A 169 7.53 -1.75 17.82
CA LEU A 169 6.87 -2.17 16.58
C LEU A 169 7.67 -3.32 15.95
N SER A 170 6.99 -4.43 15.63
CA SER A 170 7.59 -5.58 14.96
C SER A 170 7.31 -5.57 13.45
N LEU A 171 8.33 -5.92 12.65
CA LEU A 171 8.20 -6.20 11.22
C LEU A 171 8.69 -7.61 10.96
N ASP A 172 7.83 -8.47 10.43
CA ASP A 172 8.18 -9.86 10.14
C ASP A 172 8.88 -9.94 8.78
N PHE A 173 9.85 -10.83 8.62
CA PHE A 173 10.38 -11.09 7.28
C PHE A 173 9.47 -12.04 6.49
N VAL A 174 9.26 -11.74 5.21
CA VAL A 174 8.47 -12.61 4.31
C VAL A 174 9.21 -13.91 4.01
N ASP A 175 10.53 -13.83 3.87
CA ASP A 175 11.38 -14.83 3.23
C ASP A 175 12.41 -15.46 4.19
N MET A 176 12.29 -15.22 5.49
CA MET A 176 13.18 -15.78 6.50
C MET A 176 12.54 -15.83 7.89
N ASP A 177 13.03 -16.77 8.71
CA ASP A 177 12.55 -17.01 10.07
C ASP A 177 13.14 -15.99 11.07
N ARG A 178 12.85 -14.71 10.82
CA ARG A 178 13.37 -13.56 11.57
C ARG A 178 12.36 -12.42 11.59
N PHE A 179 12.63 -11.43 12.43
CA PHE A 179 11.88 -10.18 12.50
C PHE A 179 12.78 -9.02 12.91
N ILE A 180 12.29 -7.81 12.67
CA ILE A 180 12.87 -6.55 13.13
C ILE A 180 12.03 -6.02 14.27
N ILE A 181 12.68 -5.56 15.33
CA ILE A 181 12.06 -4.75 16.37
C ILE A 181 12.55 -3.31 16.24
N ILE A 182 11.59 -2.40 16.15
CA ILE A 182 11.80 -0.94 16.21
C ILE A 182 11.27 -0.50 17.57
N SER A 183 12.18 -0.30 18.52
CA SER A 183 11.87 0.20 19.85
C SER A 183 11.74 1.72 19.84
N PHE A 184 10.84 2.25 20.65
CA PHE A 184 10.63 3.68 20.79
C PHE A 184 10.20 4.04 22.22
N ASN A 185 10.54 5.26 22.62
CA ASN A 185 10.10 5.81 23.88
C ASN A 185 8.62 6.21 23.81
N SER A 186 7.79 5.59 24.66
CA SER A 186 6.34 5.78 24.68
C SER A 186 5.87 7.17 25.11
N ILE A 187 6.73 7.97 25.75
CA ILE A 187 6.41 9.32 26.24
C ILE A 187 6.51 10.33 25.09
N ASN A 188 7.58 10.25 24.28
CA ASN A 188 7.86 11.22 23.22
C ASN A 188 7.72 10.65 21.80
N ASN A 189 7.41 9.35 21.67
CA ASN A 189 7.26 8.62 20.42
C ASN A 189 8.51 8.61 19.54
N ILE A 190 9.71 8.70 20.14
CA ILE A 190 10.99 8.70 19.43
C ILE A 190 11.60 7.30 19.39
N ILE A 191 11.99 6.84 18.20
CA ILE A 191 12.72 5.59 18.00
C ILE A 191 14.07 5.68 18.71
N ASP A 192 14.38 4.73 19.57
CA ASP A 192 15.64 4.66 20.31
C ASP A 192 16.52 3.47 19.89
N LYS A 193 15.94 2.44 19.28
CA LYS A 193 16.69 1.27 18.83
C LYS A 193 16.00 0.54 17.68
N ILE A 194 16.81 -0.02 16.78
CA ILE A 194 16.37 -0.91 15.70
C ILE A 194 17.24 -2.17 15.73
N GLU A 195 16.65 -3.35 15.84
CA GLU A 195 17.39 -4.60 16.00
C GLU A 195 16.73 -5.79 15.33
N THR A 196 17.54 -6.80 14.99
CA THR A 196 17.06 -8.04 14.35
C THR A 196 17.03 -9.19 15.34
N TYR A 197 15.98 -9.99 15.28
CA TYR A 197 15.86 -11.24 16.04
C TYR A 197 15.59 -12.43 15.11
N SER A 198 15.91 -13.63 15.60
CA SER A 198 15.43 -14.89 15.04
C SER A 198 14.36 -15.47 15.97
N TYR A 199 13.42 -16.21 15.40
CA TYR A 199 12.50 -17.03 16.21
C TYR A 199 13.23 -18.18 16.92
#